data_AF-X0W667-F1
#
_entry.id   AF-X0W667-F1
#
_cell.length_a   1.000
_cell.length_b   1.000
_cell.length_c   1.000
_cell.angle_alpha   90.00
_cell.angle_beta   90.00
_cell.angle_gamma   90.00
#
_symmetry.space_group_name_H-M   'P 1'
#
loop_
_entity.id
_entity.type
_entity.pdbx_description
1 polymer ?
#
loop_
_entity_poly.entity_id
_entity_poly.type
_entity_poly.pdbx_seq_one_letter_code
_entity_poly.pdbx_strand_id
1 'polypeptide(L)'
;MEKHKYSFQTRMGPSMGTSVRHWMKLVLTNGSVALRYYPRVFFVNAVSSLGIPFRLYERYKFSSKVDITEISSPPIFILGHWRSGTTHLHNLMCQDTQF
;
A
#
# COMPACT_ATOMS: atom_id res chain seq x y z
N MET A 1 -4.59 35.83 -2.23
CA MET A 1 -5.97 35.36 -1.95
C MET A 1 -6.28 34.14 -2.83
N GLU A 2 -5.72 32.97 -2.51
CA GLU A 2 -5.76 31.81 -3.42
C GLU A 2 -5.98 30.47 -2.67
N LYS A 3 -6.73 30.49 -1.56
CA LYS A 3 -6.96 29.28 -0.73
C LYS A 3 -8.35 28.65 -0.90
N HIS A 4 -9.18 29.13 -1.83
CA HIS A 4 -10.58 28.71 -1.95
C HIS A 4 -10.85 27.61 -3.00
N LYS A 5 -9.89 27.30 -3.89
CA LYS A 5 -10.14 26.46 -5.07
C LYS A 5 -10.13 24.95 -4.84
N TYR A 6 -9.72 24.48 -3.66
CA TYR A 6 -9.51 23.04 -3.39
C TYR A 6 -10.57 22.39 -2.49
N SER A 7 -11.63 23.13 -2.11
CA SER A 7 -12.63 22.62 -1.15
C SER A 7 -13.42 21.41 -1.65
N PHE A 8 -13.55 21.25 -2.98
CA PHE A 8 -14.32 20.18 -3.62
C PHE A 8 -13.54 19.31 -4.61
N GLN A 9 -12.24 19.58 -4.84
CA GLN A 9 -11.48 18.78 -5.81
C GLN A 9 -11.04 17.46 -5.17
N THR A 10 -11.80 16.39 -5.41
CA THR A 10 -11.43 15.00 -5.09
C THR A 10 -10.38 14.52 -6.09
N ARG A 11 -9.18 15.12 -6.06
CA ARG A 11 -8.04 14.48 -6.73
C ARG A 11 -7.85 13.14 -6.04
N MET A 12 -7.91 12.04 -6.78
CA MET A 12 -7.61 10.71 -6.25
C MET A 12 -6.17 10.73 -5.73
N GLY A 13 -6.02 11.04 -4.45
CA GLY A 13 -4.74 11.02 -3.77
C GLY A 13 -4.38 9.59 -3.38
N PRO A 14 -3.10 9.32 -3.08
CA PRO A 14 -2.62 8.01 -2.65
C PRO A 14 -3.39 7.45 -1.43
N SER A 15 -4.09 8.31 -0.68
CA SER A 15 -4.95 7.94 0.45
C SER A 15 -6.14 7.04 0.09
N MET A 16 -6.65 7.07 -1.15
CA MET A 16 -7.78 6.22 -1.59
C MET A 16 -7.45 4.71 -1.61
N GLY A 17 -6.17 4.33 -1.62
CA GLY A 17 -5.74 2.92 -1.54
C GLY A 17 -5.32 2.45 -0.13
N THR A 18 -5.18 3.38 0.82
CA THR A 18 -4.63 3.08 2.15
C THR A 18 -5.67 2.44 3.07
N SER A 19 -5.20 1.65 4.03
CA SER A 19 -6.04 1.08 5.09
C SER A 19 -6.77 2.18 5.88
N VAL A 20 -8.06 1.98 6.19
CA VAL A 20 -8.88 2.85 7.04
C VAL A 20 -8.16 3.20 8.35
N ARG A 21 -7.44 2.23 8.94
CA ARG A 21 -6.65 2.44 10.16
C ARG A 21 -5.49 3.43 9.96
N HIS A 22 -4.79 3.35 8.83
CA HIS A 22 -3.69 4.27 8.52
C HIS A 22 -4.21 5.68 8.22
N TRP A 23 -5.33 5.78 7.52
CA TRP A 23 -6.00 7.06 7.27
C TRP A 23 -6.44 7.73 8.59
N MET A 24 -7.11 6.99 9.48
CA MET A 24 -7.49 7.52 10.80
C MET A 24 -6.27 7.91 11.62
N LYS A 25 -5.21 7.09 11.63
CA LYS A 25 -3.95 7.43 12.32
C LYS A 25 -3.35 8.73 11.78
N LEU A 26 -3.32 8.91 10.45
CA LEU A 26 -2.81 10.13 9.82
C LEU A 26 -3.62 11.37 10.22
N VAL A 27 -4.95 11.27 10.27
CA VAL A 27 -5.84 12.35 10.71
C VAL A 27 -5.58 12.69 12.19
N LEU A 28 -5.37 11.68 13.03
CA LEU A 28 -5.07 11.87 14.45
C LEU A 28 -3.66 12.47 14.68
N THR A 29 -2.67 12.08 13.88
CA THR A 29 -1.27 12.55 14.04
C THR A 29 -1.02 13.93 13.42
N ASN A 30 -1.73 14.30 12.34
CA ASN A 30 -1.53 15.60 11.66
C ASN A 30 -2.46 16.72 12.16
N GLY A 31 -3.33 16.44 13.14
CA GLY A 31 -4.22 17.42 13.76
C GLY A 31 -5.64 17.47 13.18
N SER A 32 -6.50 18.25 13.85
CA SER A 32 -7.93 18.31 13.58
C SER A 32 -8.24 18.79 12.16
N VAL A 33 -9.05 18.02 11.45
CA VAL A 33 -9.61 18.42 10.15
C VAL A 33 -10.61 19.54 10.38
N ALA A 34 -10.51 20.65 9.62
CA ALA A 34 -11.49 21.73 9.74
C ALA A 34 -12.91 21.22 9.44
N LEU A 35 -13.93 21.71 10.18
CA LEU A 35 -15.32 21.24 10.10
C LEU A 35 -15.87 21.10 8.67
N ARG A 36 -15.42 21.97 7.76
CA ARG A 36 -15.77 21.97 6.34
C ARG A 36 -15.39 20.69 5.56
N TYR A 37 -14.41 19.92 6.03
CA TYR A 37 -13.88 18.75 5.31
C TYR A 37 -14.33 17.39 5.90
N TYR A 38 -15.17 17.38 6.94
CA TYR A 38 -15.72 16.14 7.51
C TYR A 38 -16.49 15.27 6.51
N PRO A 39 -17.33 15.81 5.60
CA PRO A 39 -18.00 14.99 4.59
C PRO A 39 -17.03 14.22 3.70
N ARG A 40 -15.88 14.83 3.37
CA ARG A 40 -14.81 14.19 2.59
C ARG A 40 -14.14 13.06 3.37
N VAL A 41 -13.86 13.29 4.66
CA VAL A 41 -13.28 12.25 5.53
C VAL A 41 -14.23 11.06 5.66
N PHE A 42 -15.53 11.32 5.82
CA PHE A 42 -16.55 10.27 5.86
C PHE A 42 -16.60 9.47 4.55
N PHE A 43 -16.60 10.16 3.40
CA PHE A 43 -16.60 9.51 2.09
C PHE A 43 -15.38 8.60 1.90
N VAL A 44 -14.18 9.07 2.24
CA VAL A 44 -12.95 8.25 2.16
C VAL A 44 -13.03 7.04 3.09
N ASN A 45 -13.53 7.20 4.32
CA ASN A 45 -13.71 6.07 5.23
C ASN A 45 -14.73 5.05 4.71
N ALA A 46 -15.84 5.50 4.12
CA ALA A 46 -16.86 4.64 3.56
C ALA A 46 -16.31 3.80 2.40
N VAL A 47 -15.62 4.44 1.45
CA VAL A 47 -14.98 3.77 0.31
C VAL A 47 -13.91 2.79 0.77
N SER A 48 -13.03 3.20 1.68
CA SER A 48 -11.96 2.32 2.19
C SER A 48 -12.50 1.14 3.02
N SER A 49 -13.69 1.28 3.62
CA SER A 49 -14.32 0.18 4.37
C SER A 49 -14.82 -0.95 3.47
N LEU A 50 -15.19 -0.65 2.22
CA LEU A 50 -15.58 -1.66 1.23
C LEU A 50 -14.43 -2.64 0.91
N GLY A 51 -13.17 -2.20 1.05
CA GLY A 51 -11.99 -3.06 0.86
C GLY A 51 -11.63 -3.94 2.07
N ILE A 52 -12.22 -3.69 3.24
CA ILE A 52 -11.95 -4.47 4.46
C ILE A 52 -12.37 -5.94 4.33
N PRO A 53 -13.61 -6.29 3.88
CA PRO A 53 -14.01 -7.69 3.78
C PRO A 53 -13.11 -8.48 2.83
N PHE A 54 -12.65 -7.89 1.73
CA PHE A 54 -11.72 -8.52 0.79
C PHE A 54 -10.36 -8.81 1.44
N ARG A 55 -9.79 -7.83 2.16
CA ARG A 55 -8.52 -8.01 2.88
C ARG A 55 -8.63 -9.03 4.01
N LEU A 56 -9.78 -9.06 4.70
CA LEU A 56 -10.01 -10.01 5.78
C LEU A 56 -10.19 -11.43 5.23
N TYR A 57 -10.90 -11.59 4.11
CA TYR A 57 -11.05 -12.86 3.39
C TYR A 57 -9.71 -13.39 2.89
N GLU A 58 -8.91 -12.53 2.24
CA GLU A 58 -7.56 -12.89 1.79
C GLU A 58 -6.70 -13.34 2.97
N ARG A 59 -6.65 -12.56 4.04
CA ARG A 59 -5.88 -12.91 5.23
C ARG A 59 -6.37 -14.22 5.85
N TYR A 60 -7.67 -14.42 5.99
CA TYR A 60 -8.20 -15.67 6.55
C TYR A 60 -7.83 -16.89 5.70
N LYS A 61 -7.96 -16.78 4.37
CA LYS A 61 -7.70 -17.90 3.45
C LYS A 61 -6.22 -18.18 3.24
N PHE A 62 -5.38 -17.14 3.19
CA PHE A 62 -3.98 -17.26 2.78
C PHE A 62 -2.98 -17.09 3.92
N SER A 63 -3.34 -16.54 5.10
CA SER A 63 -2.38 -16.37 6.21
C SER A 63 -1.77 -17.70 6.62
N SER A 64 -2.58 -18.73 6.81
CA SER A 64 -2.07 -20.07 7.15
C SER A 64 -1.18 -20.64 6.03
N LYS A 65 -1.54 -20.41 4.76
CA LYS A 65 -0.72 -20.87 3.64
C LYS A 65 0.62 -20.16 3.59
N VAL A 66 0.66 -18.85 3.83
CA VAL A 66 1.87 -18.03 3.86
C VAL A 66 2.75 -18.43 5.05
N ASP A 67 2.18 -18.61 6.24
CA ASP A 67 2.92 -18.97 7.45
C ASP A 67 3.56 -20.37 7.36
N ILE A 68 2.95 -21.29 6.62
CA ILE A 68 3.44 -22.66 6.40
C ILE A 68 4.34 -22.74 5.16
N THR A 69 4.43 -21.68 4.35
CA THR A 69 5.29 -21.70 3.15
C THR A 69 6.75 -21.65 3.58
N GLU A 70 7.40 -22.81 3.60
CA GLU A 70 8.84 -22.92 3.78
C GLU A 70 9.56 -22.46 2.51
N ILE A 71 10.57 -21.61 2.71
CA ILE A 71 11.43 -21.16 1.63
C ILE A 71 12.46 -22.29 1.39
N SER A 72 12.17 -23.16 0.41
CA SER A 72 12.95 -24.37 0.14
C SER A 72 14.40 -24.10 -0.29
N SER A 73 14.68 -22.93 -0.88
CA SER A 73 16.01 -22.50 -1.33
C SER A 73 16.38 -21.16 -0.71
N PRO A 74 17.63 -20.93 -0.31
CA PRO A 74 18.03 -19.66 0.28
C PRO A 74 17.81 -18.51 -0.73
N PRO A 75 17.02 -17.48 -0.39
CA PRO A 75 16.69 -16.41 -1.33
C PRO A 75 17.92 -15.55 -1.63
N ILE A 76 18.13 -15.23 -2.91
CA ILE A 76 19.25 -14.40 -3.36
C ILE A 76 18.77 -12.97 -3.56
N PHE A 77 19.33 -12.04 -2.78
CA PHE A 77 19.08 -10.62 -2.91
C PHE A 77 20.22 -9.95 -3.68
N ILE A 78 19.94 -9.48 -4.90
CA ILE A 78 20.91 -8.72 -5.70
C ILE A 78 20.86 -7.26 -5.28
N LEU A 79 21.90 -6.78 -4.60
CA LEU A 79 22.07 -5.39 -4.22
C LEU A 79 23.08 -4.71 -5.13
N GLY A 80 22.86 -3.43 -5.45
CA GLY A 80 23.82 -2.67 -6.25
C GLY A 80 23.41 -1.21 -6.46
N HIS A 81 24.35 -0.43 -6.97
CA HIS A 81 24.09 0.96 -7.33
C HIS A 81 23.21 1.06 -8.60
N TRP A 82 22.51 2.18 -8.76
CA TRP A 82 21.73 2.40 -9.98
C TRP A 82 22.64 2.36 -11.21
N ARG A 83 22.15 1.72 -12.29
CA ARG A 83 22.88 1.52 -13.56
C ARG A 83 24.10 0.58 -13.48
N SER A 84 24.28 -0.17 -12.39
CA SER A 84 25.33 -1.18 -12.25
C SER A 84 25.05 -2.52 -12.97
N GLY A 85 23.99 -2.60 -13.78
CA GLY A 85 23.65 -3.81 -14.53
C GLY A 85 23.03 -4.95 -13.72
N THR A 86 22.57 -4.70 -12.48
CA THR A 86 21.95 -5.72 -11.61
C THR A 86 20.72 -6.39 -12.23
N THR A 87 19.99 -5.70 -13.10
CA THR A 87 18.89 -6.30 -13.89
C THR A 87 19.38 -7.37 -14.86
N HIS A 88 20.51 -7.16 -15.52
CA HIS A 88 21.08 -8.15 -16.44
C HIS A 88 21.57 -9.38 -15.68
N LEU A 89 22.22 -9.18 -14.53
CA LEU A 89 22.60 -10.26 -13.62
C LEU A 89 21.39 -11.05 -13.14
N HIS A 90 20.32 -10.39 -12.71
CA HIS A 90 19.08 -11.05 -12.30
C HIS A 90 18.51 -11.94 -13.42
N ASN A 91 18.50 -11.45 -14.65
CA ASN A 91 18.00 -12.22 -15.79
C ASN A 91 18.85 -13.47 -16.10
N LEU A 92 20.18 -13.38 -15.94
CA LEU A 92 21.07 -14.53 -16.09
C LEU A 92 20.83 -15.57 -14.98
N MET A 93 20.66 -15.12 -13.73
CA MET A 93 20.36 -16.00 -12.60
C MET A 93 19.03 -16.75 -12.79
N CYS A 94 18.01 -16.11 -13.37
CA CYS A 94 16.73 -16.78 -13.68
C CYS A 94 16.82 -17.86 -14.78
N GLN A 95 17.92 -17.92 -15.54
CA GLN A 95 18.14 -18.95 -16.57
C GLN A 95 18.92 -20.15 -16.04
N ASP A 96 19.54 -20.02 -14.88
CA ASP A 96 20.29 -21.10 -14.23
C ASP A 96 19.33 -22.04 -13.50
N THR A 97 19.41 -23.34 -13.80
CA THR A 97 18.57 -24.39 -13.18
C THR A 97 18.87 -24.61 -11.70
N GLN A 98 19.98 -24.07 -11.19
CA GLN A 98 20.31 -24.11 -9.77
C GLN A 98 19.42 -23.17 -8.93
N PHE A 99 18.79 -22.17 -9.55
CA PHE A 99 18.06 -21.09 -8.87
C PHE A 99 16.59 -20.99 -9.27
#